data_AF-B5RV19-F1
#
_entry.id   AF-B5RV19-F1
#
_cell.length_a   1.000
_cell.length_b   1.000
_cell.length_c   1.000
_cell.angle_alpha   90.00
_cell.angle_beta   90.00
_cell.angle_gamma   90.00
#
_symmetry.space_group_name_H-M   'P 1'
#
loop_
_entity.id
_entity.type
_entity.pdbx_description
1 polymer ?
#
loop_
_entity_poly.entity_id
_entity_poly.type
_entity_poly.pdbx_seq_one_letter_code
_entity_poly.pdbx_strand_id
1 'polypeptide(L)'
;MMLLLRNHRNPILKRINGSSIKLGYHFDMKTMRTNGGLLIPSQLNNLLGTSWIRHHLYTLGHDIVKLQLYQKFSHLLTVGGGGIIKTVVFDLSSFIKRELKPNDMNSNTAQQLRDLVYFGSNSNNYPSEVMYESPKLSNRHSISDFRWFFIAVGYMIVSQSENNIEDITDKIVNIYINSNNNRIIEDYNQQDDASNMKILELMKQYYNSVPINRAKLYSNEPKFITMFETKDYKISLPPLPKIHNKELLAKSLMHKELYRGLLDSKHTFSKELKRRNITLAQRAYNIIKYDLSFLDGLGDFYLARESSNLLYKYRGSRNDSSPIQFGRKSYNLLRTILATNTLLSELALAYNLHKGLDDVVVFKLLRKSYVPHLNQWKNSNSKFDNDEVRGYEQEFIADYFEQYVGALFLEQPEVAQGWITEIYENILLSISDVQVSAGTSRNYDYNAWSVDVIGRSLYKQ
;
A
#
# COMPACT_ATOMS: atom_id res chain seq x y z
N MET A 1 -18.09 -33.31 -58.38
CA MET A 1 -18.98 -34.10 -59.28
C MET A 1 -19.77 -35.05 -58.39
N MET A 2 -20.72 -34.52 -57.62
CA MET A 2 -22.17 -34.44 -57.88
C MET A 2 -22.89 -35.79 -57.66
N LEU A 3 -23.81 -35.76 -56.68
CA LEU A 3 -24.95 -36.63 -56.30
C LEU A 3 -25.04 -36.50 -54.75
N LEU A 4 -26.13 -36.16 -54.08
CA LEU A 4 -27.57 -36.23 -54.36
C LEU A 4 -28.36 -35.26 -53.47
N LEU A 5 -29.54 -34.93 -53.98
CA LEU A 5 -30.66 -34.17 -53.42
C LEU A 5 -31.16 -34.65 -52.05
N ARG A 6 -31.64 -33.72 -51.18
CA ARG A 6 -33.07 -33.59 -50.80
C ARG A 6 -33.35 -32.55 -49.71
N ASN A 7 -34.33 -31.70 -50.04
CA ASN A 7 -35.48 -31.26 -49.25
C ASN A 7 -35.39 -30.18 -48.14
N HIS A 8 -36.22 -29.17 -48.40
CA HIS A 8 -37.00 -28.30 -47.51
C HIS A 8 -36.27 -27.32 -46.60
N ARG A 9 -36.16 -26.08 -47.12
CA ARG A 9 -35.97 -24.86 -46.34
C ARG A 9 -37.31 -24.37 -45.77
N ASN A 10 -37.21 -23.92 -44.52
CA ASN A 10 -38.05 -22.97 -43.76
C ASN A 10 -39.12 -23.55 -42.80
N PRO A 11 -38.84 -23.61 -41.48
CA PRO A 11 -39.85 -23.45 -40.43
C PRO A 11 -40.09 -21.94 -40.22
N ILE A 12 -41.31 -21.37 -40.20
CA ILE A 12 -42.44 -21.54 -39.27
C ILE A 12 -42.06 -21.37 -37.79
N LEU A 13 -42.36 -20.15 -37.29
CA LEU A 13 -43.01 -19.80 -36.00
C LEU A 13 -42.29 -20.27 -34.70
N LYS A 14 -41.98 -19.42 -33.72
CA LYS A 14 -42.90 -18.50 -33.02
C LYS A 14 -42.11 -17.58 -32.07
N ARG A 15 -42.66 -16.38 -31.84
CA ARG A 15 -42.45 -15.40 -30.74
C ARG A 15 -41.79 -16.02 -29.49
N ILE A 16 -40.89 -15.35 -28.78
CA ILE A 16 -41.20 -14.32 -27.76
C ILE A 16 -39.86 -13.73 -27.24
N ASN A 17 -39.83 -12.41 -27.03
CA ASN A 17 -38.93 -11.63 -26.16
C ASN A 17 -37.41 -11.60 -26.46
N GLY A 18 -37.04 -10.72 -27.38
CA GLY A 18 -35.71 -10.08 -27.37
C GLY A 18 -35.69 -8.92 -26.36
N SER A 19 -35.63 -9.24 -25.06
CA SER A 19 -35.18 -8.29 -24.05
C SER A 19 -33.66 -8.38 -23.97
N SER A 20 -32.98 -7.46 -24.67
CA SER A 20 -31.59 -7.14 -24.44
C SER A 20 -31.45 -6.77 -22.97
N ILE A 21 -30.84 -7.64 -22.17
CA ILE A 21 -30.47 -7.34 -20.79
C ILE A 21 -29.37 -6.27 -20.87
N LYS A 22 -29.80 -5.01 -20.92
CA LYS A 22 -28.98 -3.90 -20.46
C LYS A 22 -28.64 -4.22 -19.01
N LEU A 23 -27.36 -4.49 -18.72
CA LEU A 23 -26.83 -4.30 -17.37
C LEU A 23 -26.89 -2.79 -17.11
N GLY A 24 -28.07 -2.35 -16.67
CA GLY A 24 -28.31 -1.00 -16.21
C GLY A 24 -27.59 -0.81 -14.88
N TYR A 25 -26.41 -0.23 -14.92
CA TYR A 25 -25.93 0.58 -13.81
C TYR A 25 -26.72 1.89 -13.83
N HIS A 26 -27.97 1.81 -13.35
CA HIS A 26 -28.73 2.98 -12.98
C HIS A 26 -28.22 3.38 -11.58
N PHE A 27 -27.14 4.17 -11.53
CA PHE A 27 -26.89 4.98 -10.34
C PHE A 27 -28.04 5.98 -10.27
N ASP A 28 -29.02 5.68 -9.42
CA ASP A 28 -30.16 6.56 -9.21
C ASP A 28 -29.63 7.82 -8.52
N MET A 29 -29.35 8.84 -9.33
CA MET A 29 -28.76 10.13 -8.96
C MET A 29 -29.81 11.02 -8.30
N LYS A 30 -30.51 10.51 -7.28
CA LYS A 30 -31.45 11.28 -6.47
C LYS A 30 -30.71 11.95 -5.32
N THR A 31 -30.29 13.18 -5.59
CA THR A 31 -30.17 14.27 -4.59
C THR A 31 -29.52 13.86 -3.25
N MET A 32 -28.23 13.56 -3.26
CA MET A 32 -27.42 13.70 -2.05
C MET A 32 -26.93 15.14 -1.95
N ARG A 33 -27.60 15.90 -1.08
CA ARG A 33 -27.20 17.25 -0.67
C ARG A 33 -25.77 17.23 -0.15
N THR A 34 -24.89 17.96 -0.82
CA THR A 34 -23.58 18.36 -0.33
C THR A 34 -23.75 19.34 0.83
N ASN A 35 -23.90 18.85 2.05
CA ASN A 35 -23.76 19.68 3.25
C ASN A 35 -22.37 19.46 3.85
N GLY A 36 -21.38 20.16 3.29
CA GLY A 36 -19.99 20.12 3.74
C GLY A 36 -19.08 20.83 2.75
N GLY A 37 -19.21 22.16 2.65
CA GLY A 37 -18.31 22.98 1.83
C GLY A 37 -16.89 22.93 2.39
N LEU A 38 -15.93 22.48 1.56
CA LEU A 38 -14.52 22.35 1.92
C LEU A 38 -13.82 23.73 1.92
N LEU A 39 -14.07 24.56 2.93
CA LEU A 39 -13.36 25.82 3.11
C LEU A 39 -11.89 25.53 3.37
N ILE A 40 -11.00 25.94 2.46
CA ILE A 40 -9.55 25.90 2.68
C ILE A 40 -9.21 26.94 3.76
N PRO A 41 -8.80 26.55 4.99
CA PRO A 41 -8.62 27.51 6.05
C PRO A 41 -7.41 28.40 5.78
N SER A 42 -7.45 29.66 6.25
CA SER A 42 -6.32 30.59 6.24
C SER A 42 -5.04 29.99 6.85
N GLN A 43 -5.21 28.99 7.72
CA GLN A 43 -4.16 28.17 8.32
C GLN A 43 -3.34 27.39 7.28
N LEU A 44 -3.92 26.92 6.16
CA LEU A 44 -3.18 26.22 5.12
C LEU A 44 -2.16 27.15 4.45
N ASN A 45 -2.46 28.43 4.27
CA ASN A 45 -1.51 29.40 3.71
C ASN A 45 -0.29 29.60 4.63
N ASN A 46 -0.49 29.57 5.95
CA ASN A 46 0.61 29.61 6.92
C ASN A 46 1.45 28.33 6.89
N LEU A 47 0.80 27.15 6.82
CA LEU A 47 1.46 25.85 6.72
C LEU A 47 2.29 25.69 5.44
N LEU A 48 1.82 26.25 4.33
CA LEU A 48 2.52 26.27 3.04
C LEU A 48 3.79 27.12 3.07
N GLY A 49 3.92 28.06 4.02
CA GLY A 49 5.12 28.85 4.23
C GLY A 49 6.35 28.00 4.61
N THR A 50 6.14 26.78 5.11
CA THR A 50 7.22 25.88 5.51
C THR A 50 7.43 24.75 4.49
N SER A 51 8.64 24.68 3.92
CA SER A 51 8.99 23.74 2.84
C SER A 51 8.78 22.26 3.22
N TRP A 52 9.09 21.86 4.45
CA TRP A 52 8.92 20.47 4.89
C TRP A 52 7.45 20.11 5.10
N ILE A 53 6.62 21.03 5.65
CA ILE A 53 5.18 20.82 5.83
C ILE A 53 4.51 20.64 4.46
N ARG A 54 4.85 21.52 3.50
CA ARG A 54 4.37 21.40 2.11
C ARG A 54 4.74 20.06 1.50
N HIS A 55 5.96 19.57 1.74
CA HIS A 55 6.39 18.27 1.24
C HIS A 55 5.67 17.11 1.94
N HIS A 56 5.49 17.19 3.25
CA HIS A 56 4.75 16.21 4.04
C HIS A 56 3.31 16.07 3.53
N LEU A 57 2.57 17.19 3.43
CA LEU A 57 1.18 17.18 2.96
C LEU A 57 1.06 16.61 1.54
N TYR A 58 1.97 17.00 0.63
CA TYR A 58 2.03 16.42 -0.71
C TYR A 58 2.17 14.90 -0.67
N THR A 59 3.09 14.40 0.16
CA THR A 59 3.40 12.97 0.15
C THR A 59 2.33 12.16 0.85
N LEU A 60 1.80 12.64 1.98
CA LEU A 60 0.68 12.04 2.68
C LEU A 60 -0.57 11.93 1.77
N GLY A 61 -0.91 13.02 1.05
CA GLY A 61 -2.04 13.02 0.12
C GLY A 61 -1.85 12.09 -1.07
N HIS A 62 -0.61 11.94 -1.56
CA HIS A 62 -0.31 10.99 -2.62
C HIS A 62 -0.39 9.53 -2.14
N ASP A 63 0.12 9.23 -0.94
CA ASP A 63 0.14 7.88 -0.38
C ASP A 63 -1.27 7.39 -0.03
N ILE A 64 -2.13 8.25 0.53
CA ILE A 64 -3.52 7.84 0.84
C ILE A 64 -4.33 7.54 -0.42
N VAL A 65 -4.16 8.33 -1.48
CA VAL A 65 -4.88 8.10 -2.74
C VAL A 65 -4.46 6.75 -3.31
N LYS A 66 -3.16 6.43 -3.29
CA LYS A 66 -2.67 5.12 -3.72
C LYS A 66 -3.24 3.98 -2.88
N LEU A 67 -3.22 4.11 -1.55
CA LEU A 67 -3.75 3.11 -0.64
C LEU A 67 -5.24 2.83 -0.92
N GLN A 68 -6.05 3.88 -1.00
CA GLN A 68 -7.48 3.80 -1.24
C GLN A 68 -7.81 3.22 -2.62
N LEU A 69 -7.08 3.63 -3.67
CA LEU A 69 -7.22 3.03 -4.99
C LEU A 69 -6.84 1.55 -4.99
N TYR A 70 -5.74 1.18 -4.32
CA TYR A 70 -5.29 -0.21 -4.24
C TYR A 70 -6.31 -1.11 -3.52
N GLN A 71 -6.97 -0.61 -2.47
CA GLN A 71 -8.07 -1.30 -1.79
C GLN A 71 -9.31 -1.45 -2.69
N LYS A 72 -9.75 -0.36 -3.35
CA LYS A 72 -10.95 -0.37 -4.21
C LYS A 72 -10.80 -1.31 -5.41
N PHE A 73 -9.61 -1.41 -5.99
CA PHE A 73 -9.32 -2.31 -7.11
C PHE A 73 -8.96 -3.74 -6.69
N SER A 74 -9.13 -4.13 -5.42
CA SER A 74 -8.92 -5.50 -4.94
C SER A 74 -9.72 -6.55 -5.74
N HIS A 75 -10.90 -6.20 -6.26
CA HIS A 75 -11.69 -7.09 -7.12
C HIS A 75 -10.96 -7.49 -8.43
N LEU A 76 -10.06 -6.65 -8.94
CA LEU A 76 -9.25 -6.93 -10.14
C LEU A 76 -8.18 -8.01 -9.89
N LEU A 77 -7.97 -8.45 -8.65
CA LEU A 77 -7.13 -9.62 -8.35
C LEU A 77 -7.57 -10.85 -9.13
N THR A 78 -8.88 -11.01 -9.31
CA THR A 78 -9.48 -12.17 -9.99
C THR A 78 -9.33 -12.13 -11.51
N VAL A 79 -9.16 -10.94 -12.09
CA VAL A 79 -9.14 -10.69 -13.55
C VAL A 79 -7.70 -10.63 -14.11
N GLY A 80 -6.73 -10.20 -13.30
CA GLY A 80 -5.32 -10.32 -13.69
C GLY A 80 -4.29 -9.86 -12.65
N GLY A 81 -4.71 -9.72 -11.40
CA GLY A 81 -3.82 -9.84 -10.25
C GLY A 81 -3.18 -8.56 -9.71
N GLY A 82 -2.31 -8.72 -8.70
CA GLY A 82 -1.69 -7.61 -7.97
C GLY A 82 -0.83 -6.67 -8.84
N GLY A 83 -0.20 -7.20 -9.90
CA GLY A 83 0.55 -6.39 -10.87
C GLY A 83 -0.36 -5.43 -11.66
N ILE A 84 -1.59 -5.85 -11.97
CA ILE A 84 -2.57 -4.98 -12.64
C ILE A 84 -3.06 -3.91 -11.68
N ILE A 85 -3.29 -4.24 -10.42
CA ILE A 85 -3.69 -3.23 -9.42
C ILE A 85 -2.59 -2.19 -9.26
N LYS A 86 -1.31 -2.60 -9.11
CA LYS A 86 -0.19 -1.65 -9.04
C LYS A 86 -0.11 -0.79 -10.32
N THR A 87 -0.36 -1.38 -11.49
CA THR A 87 -0.38 -0.66 -12.79
C THR A 87 -1.53 0.35 -12.85
N VAL A 88 -2.75 -0.04 -12.51
CA VAL A 88 -3.94 0.85 -12.48
C VAL A 88 -3.75 1.99 -11.48
N VAL A 89 -3.23 1.70 -10.29
CA VAL A 89 -2.91 2.73 -9.27
C VAL A 89 -1.84 3.70 -9.77
N PHE A 90 -0.81 3.20 -10.46
CA PHE A 90 0.24 4.04 -11.04
C PHE A 90 -0.29 4.86 -12.22
N ASP A 91 -1.13 4.28 -13.07
CA ASP A 91 -1.75 4.92 -14.23
C ASP A 91 -2.71 6.02 -13.79
N LEU A 92 -3.53 5.78 -12.75
CA LEU A 92 -4.38 6.80 -12.13
C LEU A 92 -3.57 7.93 -11.50
N SER A 93 -2.50 7.59 -10.78
CA SER A 93 -1.59 8.59 -10.22
C SER A 93 -0.92 9.44 -11.32
N SER A 94 -0.56 8.80 -12.43
CA SER A 94 0.06 9.44 -13.60
C SER A 94 -0.97 10.25 -14.41
N PHE A 95 -2.21 9.79 -14.48
CA PHE A 95 -3.35 10.48 -15.07
C PHE A 95 -3.59 11.81 -14.35
N ILE A 96 -3.72 11.81 -13.02
CA ILE A 96 -3.88 13.05 -12.24
C ILE A 96 -2.73 14.02 -12.54
N LYS A 97 -1.48 13.53 -12.54
CA LYS A 97 -0.31 14.35 -12.85
C LYS A 97 -0.31 14.89 -14.27
N ARG A 98 -0.79 14.11 -15.25
CA ARG A 98 -0.84 14.49 -16.66
C ARG A 98 -1.92 15.53 -16.90
N GLU A 99 -3.14 15.27 -16.46
CA GLU A 99 -4.30 16.15 -16.67
C GLU A 99 -4.15 17.50 -15.93
N LEU A 100 -3.45 17.51 -14.79
CA LEU A 100 -3.17 18.74 -14.03
C LEU A 100 -1.80 19.37 -14.38
N LYS A 101 -1.25 19.10 -15.57
CA LYS A 101 -0.10 19.85 -16.09
C LYS A 101 -0.55 21.20 -16.67
N PRO A 102 0.34 22.23 -16.65
CA PRO A 102 -0.02 23.59 -17.07
C PRO A 102 -0.52 23.74 -18.52
N ASN A 103 -0.23 22.77 -19.39
CA ASN A 103 -0.54 22.87 -20.82
C ASN A 103 -1.99 22.49 -21.16
N ASP A 104 -2.73 21.86 -20.24
CA ASP A 104 -4.09 21.35 -20.46
C ASP A 104 -5.15 22.11 -19.65
N MET A 105 -4.95 23.42 -19.44
CA MET A 105 -5.75 24.28 -18.56
C MET A 105 -7.27 24.33 -18.86
N ASN A 106 -7.70 23.89 -20.04
CA ASN A 106 -9.09 23.94 -20.52
C ASN A 106 -9.76 22.56 -20.71
N SER A 107 -9.12 21.45 -20.30
CA SER A 107 -9.78 20.14 -20.43
C SER A 107 -10.88 19.99 -19.38
N ASN A 108 -12.05 19.47 -19.77
CA ASN A 108 -13.17 19.20 -18.84
C ASN A 108 -12.72 18.28 -17.69
N THR A 109 -11.84 17.33 -18.00
CA THR A 109 -11.22 16.42 -17.03
C THR A 109 -10.36 17.17 -16.00
N ALA A 110 -9.51 18.11 -16.45
CA ALA A 110 -8.69 18.93 -15.57
C ALA A 110 -9.55 19.83 -14.68
N GLN A 111 -10.65 20.38 -15.22
CA GLN A 111 -11.62 21.16 -14.44
C GLN A 111 -12.30 20.30 -13.38
N GLN A 112 -12.80 19.11 -13.72
CA GLN A 112 -13.40 18.19 -12.75
C GLN A 112 -12.42 17.80 -11.63
N LEU A 113 -11.15 17.53 -11.95
CA LEU A 113 -10.12 17.22 -10.96
C LEU A 113 -9.80 18.42 -10.06
N ARG A 114 -9.76 19.64 -10.62
CA ARG A 114 -9.63 20.88 -9.83
C ARG A 114 -10.83 21.04 -8.92
N ASP A 115 -12.05 20.82 -9.41
CA ASP A 115 -13.27 21.04 -8.65
C ASP A 115 -13.36 20.15 -7.40
N LEU A 116 -12.79 18.93 -7.44
CA LEU A 116 -12.68 18.05 -6.26
C LEU A 116 -11.96 18.70 -5.07
N VAL A 117 -11.03 19.60 -5.35
CA VAL A 117 -10.18 20.25 -4.35
C VAL A 117 -10.55 21.73 -4.15
N TYR A 118 -11.08 22.40 -5.19
CA TYR A 118 -11.32 23.84 -5.20
C TYR A 118 -12.76 24.26 -4.89
N PHE A 119 -13.80 23.42 -5.10
CA PHE A 119 -15.21 23.82 -4.90
C PHE A 119 -15.74 23.74 -3.46
N GLY A 120 -14.88 23.95 -2.48
CA GLY A 120 -15.31 24.47 -1.17
C GLY A 120 -14.90 25.92 -0.91
N SER A 121 -14.18 26.55 -1.86
CA SER A 121 -13.72 27.94 -1.73
C SER A 121 -14.69 28.98 -2.29
N ASN A 122 -15.73 28.57 -3.04
CA ASN A 122 -16.73 29.45 -3.68
C ASN A 122 -18.17 28.97 -3.43
N SER A 123 -18.50 28.43 -2.25
CA SER A 123 -19.92 28.32 -1.88
C SER A 123 -20.41 29.72 -1.46
N ASN A 124 -21.46 30.18 -2.14
CA ASN A 124 -22.07 31.52 -2.06
C ASN A 124 -22.71 31.88 -0.70
N ASN A 125 -22.08 31.55 0.44
CA ASN A 125 -22.60 31.85 1.78
C ASN A 125 -21.61 32.67 2.63
N TYR A 126 -20.97 33.68 2.04
CA TYR A 126 -20.53 34.82 2.85
C TYR A 126 -21.66 35.84 2.89
N PRO A 127 -22.14 36.27 4.08
CA PRO A 127 -22.93 37.48 4.17
C PRO A 127 -22.08 38.60 3.60
N SER A 128 -22.62 39.26 2.59
CA SER A 128 -22.11 40.50 2.03
C SER A 128 -21.98 41.54 3.15
N GLU A 129 -20.83 41.60 3.84
CA GLU A 129 -20.42 42.73 4.69
C GLU A 129 -19.07 42.51 5.38
N VAL A 130 -18.01 42.09 4.69
CA VAL A 130 -16.67 42.62 5.01
C VAL A 130 -15.79 42.62 3.77
N MET A 131 -15.46 43.80 3.26
CA MET A 131 -14.33 43.99 2.35
C MET A 131 -13.03 43.75 3.14
N TYR A 132 -12.65 42.49 3.33
CA TYR A 132 -11.25 42.17 3.53
C TYR A 132 -10.70 41.70 2.19
N GLU A 133 -9.63 42.38 1.78
CA GLU A 133 -8.80 42.06 0.62
C GLU A 133 -8.80 40.56 0.37
N SER A 134 -9.19 40.16 -0.85
CA SER A 134 -8.85 38.84 -1.38
C SER A 134 -7.41 38.55 -0.94
N PRO A 135 -7.14 37.55 -0.09
CA PRO A 135 -5.80 37.30 0.39
C PRO A 135 -4.98 37.12 -0.87
N LYS A 136 -4.11 38.08 -1.19
CA LYS A 136 -3.36 38.09 -2.42
C LYS A 136 -2.69 36.73 -2.48
N LEU A 137 -3.16 35.90 -3.41
CA LEU A 137 -2.82 34.50 -3.64
C LEU A 137 -1.37 34.39 -4.19
N SER A 138 -0.46 35.23 -3.70
CA SER A 138 0.86 35.49 -4.26
C SER A 138 1.80 34.28 -4.21
N ASN A 139 1.51 33.27 -3.39
CA ASN A 139 2.26 32.01 -3.37
C ASN A 139 1.70 30.90 -4.28
N ARG A 140 0.50 31.06 -4.88
CA ARG A 140 -0.06 30.03 -5.80
C ARG A 140 0.70 29.93 -7.12
N HIS A 141 1.30 31.03 -7.61
CA HIS A 141 1.97 31.05 -8.92
C HIS A 141 3.24 30.18 -9.03
N SER A 142 3.72 29.56 -7.94
CA SER A 142 4.92 28.70 -7.95
C SER A 142 4.66 27.20 -7.78
N ILE A 143 3.44 26.80 -7.39
CA ILE A 143 3.10 25.39 -7.11
C ILE A 143 2.24 24.88 -8.27
N SER A 144 2.68 23.80 -8.92
CA SER A 144 1.89 23.16 -9.99
C SER A 144 0.57 22.60 -9.46
N ASP A 145 -0.49 22.67 -10.26
CA ASP A 145 -1.85 22.24 -9.89
C ASP A 145 -1.90 20.79 -9.37
N PHE A 146 -1.14 19.87 -9.97
CA PHE A 146 -1.07 18.49 -9.47
C PHE A 146 -0.42 18.39 -8.08
N ARG A 147 0.58 19.23 -7.76
CA ARG A 147 1.17 19.25 -6.40
C ARG A 147 0.17 19.82 -5.42
N TRP A 148 -0.56 20.85 -5.83
CA TRP A 148 -1.62 21.45 -5.02
C TRP A 148 -2.71 20.43 -4.69
N PHE A 149 -3.16 19.66 -5.68
CA PHE A 149 -4.15 18.60 -5.51
C PHE A 149 -3.76 17.65 -4.38
N PHE A 150 -2.55 17.06 -4.44
CA PHE A 150 -2.09 16.15 -3.39
C PHE A 150 -1.85 16.86 -2.05
N ILE A 151 -1.41 18.11 -2.03
CA ILE A 151 -1.28 18.88 -0.77
C ILE A 151 -2.64 19.08 -0.11
N ALA A 152 -3.68 19.39 -0.87
CA ALA A 152 -5.02 19.61 -0.34
C ALA A 152 -5.63 18.31 0.19
N VAL A 153 -5.49 17.20 -0.55
CA VAL A 153 -5.87 15.87 -0.04
C VAL A 153 -5.11 15.53 1.23
N GLY A 154 -3.80 15.81 1.26
CA GLY A 154 -2.94 15.67 2.44
C GLY A 154 -3.45 16.45 3.64
N TYR A 155 -3.86 17.69 3.42
CA TYR A 155 -4.41 18.55 4.46
C TYR A 155 -5.74 18.02 5.00
N MET A 156 -6.62 17.51 4.14
CA MET A 156 -7.88 16.91 4.55
C MET A 156 -7.69 15.74 5.51
N ILE A 157 -6.70 14.88 5.28
CA ILE A 157 -6.38 13.75 6.19
C ILE A 157 -6.03 14.25 7.59
N VAL A 158 -5.29 15.34 7.67
CA VAL A 158 -4.81 15.89 8.94
C VAL A 158 -5.92 16.65 9.68
N SER A 159 -6.95 17.13 8.98
CA SER A 159 -7.94 18.07 9.51
C SER A 159 -9.39 17.61 9.45
N GLN A 160 -9.69 16.49 8.81
CA GLN A 160 -11.05 15.95 8.60
C GLN A 160 -11.11 14.43 8.81
N SER A 161 -12.34 13.89 8.85
CA SER A 161 -12.60 12.45 8.96
C SER A 161 -12.26 11.68 7.69
N GLU A 162 -11.83 10.41 7.82
CA GLU A 162 -11.40 9.56 6.70
C GLU A 162 -12.48 9.32 5.62
N ASN A 163 -13.78 9.35 5.99
CA ASN A 163 -14.90 9.17 5.06
C ASN A 163 -14.88 10.14 3.87
N ASN A 164 -14.40 11.38 4.06
CA ASN A 164 -14.32 12.37 2.99
C ASN A 164 -13.27 12.01 1.92
N ILE A 165 -12.32 11.12 2.25
CA ILE A 165 -11.23 10.71 1.35
C ILE A 165 -11.71 9.58 0.43
N GLU A 166 -12.54 8.67 0.94
CA GLU A 166 -13.17 7.62 0.13
C GLU A 166 -14.00 8.24 -1.00
N ASP A 167 -14.82 9.24 -0.66
CA ASP A 167 -15.63 10.01 -1.60
C ASP A 167 -14.79 10.70 -2.69
N ILE A 168 -13.65 11.30 -2.33
CA ILE A 168 -12.73 11.91 -3.30
C ILE A 168 -12.16 10.84 -4.22
N THR A 169 -11.74 9.71 -3.65
CA THR A 169 -11.14 8.61 -4.41
C THR A 169 -12.15 8.02 -5.41
N ASP A 170 -13.41 7.86 -5.01
CA ASP A 170 -14.48 7.42 -5.91
C ASP A 170 -14.71 8.39 -7.06
N LYS A 171 -14.68 9.69 -6.78
CA LYS A 171 -14.79 10.72 -7.83
C LYS A 171 -13.59 10.70 -8.78
N ILE A 172 -12.37 10.49 -8.28
CA ILE A 172 -11.17 10.33 -9.13
C ILE A 172 -11.34 9.14 -10.07
N VAL A 173 -11.78 7.99 -9.56
CA VAL A 173 -12.01 6.78 -10.36
C VAL A 173 -13.06 7.03 -11.43
N ASN A 174 -14.17 7.68 -11.07
CA ASN A 174 -15.24 8.02 -12.03
C ASN A 174 -14.75 8.97 -13.13
N ILE A 175 -14.00 10.02 -12.78
CA ILE A 175 -13.40 10.94 -13.77
C ILE A 175 -12.48 10.17 -14.72
N TYR A 176 -11.64 9.29 -14.18
CA TYR A 176 -10.74 8.47 -14.98
C TYR A 176 -11.47 7.54 -15.94
N ILE A 177 -12.46 6.78 -15.46
CA ILE A 177 -13.26 5.87 -16.30
C ILE A 177 -13.95 6.64 -17.42
N ASN A 178 -14.59 7.78 -17.09
CA ASN A 178 -15.30 8.61 -18.05
C ASN A 178 -14.36 9.27 -19.08
N SER A 179 -13.13 9.59 -18.68
CA SER A 179 -12.13 10.19 -19.58
C SER A 179 -11.50 9.20 -20.57
N ASN A 180 -11.49 7.90 -20.22
CA ASN A 180 -10.77 6.86 -20.96
C ASN A 180 -11.66 5.92 -21.79
N ASN A 181 -12.94 6.28 -22.04
CA ASN A 181 -13.93 5.58 -22.88
C ASN A 181 -13.44 4.22 -23.45
N ASN A 182 -13.84 3.12 -22.78
CA ASN A 182 -13.70 1.72 -23.19
C ASN A 182 -12.30 1.07 -23.27
N ARG A 183 -11.18 1.81 -23.22
CA ARG A 183 -9.85 1.17 -23.40
C ARG A 183 -9.43 0.17 -22.32
N ILE A 184 -9.95 0.31 -21.10
CA ILE A 184 -9.57 -0.54 -19.96
C ILE A 184 -10.45 -1.79 -19.87
N ILE A 185 -11.53 -1.88 -20.65
CA ILE A 185 -12.50 -2.98 -20.56
C ILE A 185 -12.45 -3.87 -21.81
N GLU A 186 -12.07 -3.32 -22.98
CA GLU A 186 -12.10 -4.07 -24.24
C GLU A 186 -10.98 -5.12 -24.38
N ASP A 187 -9.79 -4.91 -23.80
CA ASP A 187 -8.70 -5.92 -23.82
C ASP A 187 -8.86 -7.03 -22.76
N TYR A 188 -9.84 -6.92 -21.86
CA TYR A 188 -9.98 -7.79 -20.69
C TYR A 188 -11.12 -8.82 -20.77
N ASN A 189 -11.95 -8.76 -21.82
CA ASN A 189 -13.15 -9.59 -21.99
C ASN A 189 -12.92 -11.02 -22.50
N GLN A 190 -11.71 -11.59 -22.37
CA GLN A 190 -11.45 -13.01 -22.72
C GLN A 190 -10.50 -13.68 -21.73
N GLN A 191 -10.84 -13.67 -20.44
CA GLN A 191 -10.19 -14.53 -19.45
C GLN A 191 -11.19 -15.59 -18.94
N ASP A 192 -10.72 -16.83 -18.81
CA ASP A 192 -11.53 -17.99 -18.43
C ASP A 192 -11.84 -17.97 -16.92
N ASP A 193 -12.74 -17.05 -16.51
CA ASP A 193 -13.09 -16.72 -15.12
C ASP A 193 -13.44 -17.97 -14.28
N ALA A 194 -14.06 -18.97 -14.90
CA ALA A 194 -14.48 -20.19 -14.21
C ALA A 194 -13.30 -21.04 -13.70
N SER A 195 -12.18 -21.10 -14.43
CA SER A 195 -11.00 -21.84 -13.99
C SER A 195 -10.23 -21.09 -12.90
N ASN A 196 -10.15 -19.77 -13.02
CA ASN A 196 -9.48 -18.91 -12.04
C ASN A 196 -10.19 -18.97 -10.68
N MET A 197 -11.51 -18.89 -10.68
CA MET A 197 -12.32 -19.00 -9.47
C MET A 197 -12.13 -20.34 -8.77
N LYS A 198 -12.07 -21.46 -9.50
CA LYS A 198 -11.79 -22.78 -8.91
C LYS A 198 -10.42 -22.87 -8.23
N ILE A 199 -9.39 -22.23 -8.80
CA ILE A 199 -8.05 -22.18 -8.21
C ILE A 199 -8.08 -21.36 -6.92
N LEU A 200 -8.73 -20.19 -6.93
CA LEU A 200 -8.87 -19.34 -5.75
C LEU A 200 -9.68 -20.01 -4.64
N GLU A 201 -10.74 -20.74 -4.98
CA GLU A 201 -11.50 -21.57 -4.03
C GLU A 201 -10.62 -22.65 -3.39
N LEU A 202 -9.77 -23.32 -4.17
CA LEU A 202 -8.81 -24.28 -3.65
C LEU A 202 -7.77 -23.61 -2.74
N MET A 203 -7.27 -22.44 -3.11
CA MET A 203 -6.32 -21.67 -2.28
C MET A 203 -6.97 -21.29 -0.95
N LYS A 204 -8.22 -20.84 -0.97
CA LYS A 204 -9.01 -20.58 0.23
C LYS A 204 -9.17 -21.82 1.11
N GLN A 205 -9.41 -22.99 0.51
CA GLN A 205 -9.44 -24.25 1.27
C GLN A 205 -8.07 -24.56 1.89
N TYR A 206 -6.98 -24.35 1.15
CA TYR A 206 -5.62 -24.50 1.68
C TYR A 206 -5.37 -23.59 2.88
N TYR A 207 -5.61 -22.29 2.77
CA TYR A 207 -5.41 -21.32 3.85
C TYR A 207 -6.22 -21.66 5.11
N ASN A 208 -7.46 -22.14 4.93
CA ASN A 208 -8.29 -22.56 6.06
C ASN A 208 -7.84 -23.88 6.69
N SER A 209 -7.14 -24.75 5.96
CA SER A 209 -6.70 -26.06 6.44
C SER A 209 -5.28 -26.05 7.04
N VAL A 210 -4.36 -25.25 6.49
CA VAL A 210 -2.96 -25.24 6.88
C VAL A 210 -2.79 -24.90 8.37
N PRO A 211 -1.94 -25.61 9.13
CA PRO A 211 -1.68 -25.29 10.53
C PRO A 211 -0.83 -24.03 10.65
N ILE A 212 -1.06 -23.28 11.74
CA ILE A 212 -0.31 -22.05 12.07
C ILE A 212 0.40 -22.28 13.39
N ASN A 213 1.71 -21.99 13.42
CA ASN A 213 2.52 -22.09 14.61
C ASN A 213 2.30 -20.86 15.53
N ARG A 214 1.15 -20.85 16.22
CA ARG A 214 0.77 -19.76 17.14
C ARG A 214 1.76 -19.57 18.27
N ALA A 215 2.43 -20.64 18.73
CA ALA A 215 3.43 -20.56 19.78
C ALA A 215 4.64 -19.71 19.36
N LYS A 216 5.09 -19.81 18.10
CA LYS A 216 6.21 -18.99 17.58
C LYS A 216 5.82 -17.53 17.33
N LEU A 217 4.59 -17.30 16.84
CA LEU A 217 4.09 -15.97 16.49
C LEU A 217 3.71 -15.14 17.73
N TYR A 218 3.06 -15.77 18.70
CA TYR A 218 2.42 -15.09 19.83
C TYR A 218 3.00 -15.57 21.17
N SER A 219 4.29 -15.91 21.22
CA SER A 219 4.95 -16.21 22.49
C SER A 219 4.94 -14.98 23.39
N ASN A 220 4.84 -15.20 24.71
CA ASN A 220 4.93 -14.15 25.73
C ASN A 220 6.37 -13.64 25.95
N GLU A 221 7.31 -14.07 25.10
CA GLU A 221 8.71 -13.64 25.22
C GLU A 221 8.87 -12.21 24.71
N PRO A 222 9.59 -11.34 25.44
CA PRO A 222 9.91 -10.00 24.97
C PRO A 222 10.58 -10.03 23.60
N LYS A 223 10.08 -9.20 22.67
CA LYS A 223 10.63 -9.06 21.33
C LYS A 223 11.45 -7.77 21.24
N PHE A 224 12.57 -7.83 20.53
CA PHE A 224 13.43 -6.68 20.34
C PHE A 224 14.14 -6.75 18.99
N ILE A 225 14.52 -5.59 18.47
CA ILE A 225 15.49 -5.45 17.37
C ILE A 225 16.77 -4.82 17.90
N THR A 226 17.90 -5.18 17.31
CA THR A 226 19.20 -4.61 17.65
C THR A 226 19.56 -3.53 16.63
N MET A 227 19.86 -2.32 17.10
CA MET A 227 20.14 -1.17 16.24
C MET A 227 21.52 -1.21 15.58
N PHE A 228 22.53 -1.65 16.34
CA PHE A 228 23.93 -1.65 15.93
C PHE A 228 24.47 -3.07 16.08
N GLU A 229 25.13 -3.60 15.06
CA GLU A 229 25.81 -4.89 15.18
C GLU A 229 26.92 -4.85 16.27
N THR A 230 27.45 -3.66 16.55
CA THR A 230 28.59 -3.42 17.45
C THR A 230 28.22 -2.99 18.86
N LYS A 231 26.96 -2.60 19.11
CA LYS A 231 26.48 -2.19 20.44
C LYS A 231 25.20 -2.95 20.75
N ASP A 232 25.14 -3.58 21.92
CA ASP A 232 24.04 -4.44 22.40
C ASP A 232 22.77 -3.63 22.76
N TYR A 233 22.48 -2.57 22.00
CA TYR A 233 21.37 -1.66 22.17
C TYR A 233 20.12 -2.25 21.54
N LYS A 234 19.11 -2.51 22.38
CA LYS A 234 17.88 -3.22 22.02
C LYS A 234 16.69 -2.26 22.04
N ILE A 235 15.94 -2.22 20.95
CA ILE A 235 14.64 -1.54 20.89
C ILE A 235 13.58 -2.57 21.24
N SER A 236 12.82 -2.34 22.31
CA SER A 236 11.69 -3.18 22.67
C SER A 236 10.56 -3.03 21.67
N LEU A 237 9.96 -4.15 21.28
CA LEU A 237 8.83 -4.20 20.38
C LEU A 237 7.54 -4.54 21.13
N PRO A 238 6.39 -3.94 20.75
CA PRO A 238 5.09 -4.36 21.25
C PRO A 238 4.76 -5.81 20.85
N PRO A 239 3.81 -6.47 21.54
CA PRO A 239 3.34 -7.79 21.13
C PRO A 239 2.72 -7.76 19.73
N LEU A 240 2.89 -8.85 18.97
CA LEU A 240 2.27 -8.99 17.65
C LEU A 240 0.73 -9.08 17.79
N PRO A 241 -0.04 -8.15 17.19
CA PRO A 241 -1.50 -8.21 17.22
C PRO A 241 -2.01 -9.47 16.53
N LYS A 242 -3.13 -10.03 17.00
CA LYS A 242 -3.69 -11.26 16.42
C LYS A 242 -4.61 -10.93 15.24
N ILE A 243 -4.35 -11.55 14.10
CA ILE A 243 -5.31 -11.63 12.98
C ILE A 243 -6.25 -12.80 13.26
N HIS A 244 -7.55 -12.55 13.25
CA HIS A 244 -8.58 -13.51 13.65
C HIS A 244 -8.98 -14.42 12.49
N ASN A 245 -9.08 -13.84 11.30
CA ASN A 245 -9.38 -14.53 10.07
C ASN A 245 -8.21 -15.45 9.69
N LYS A 246 -8.45 -16.76 9.78
CA LYS A 246 -7.44 -17.78 9.51
C LYS A 246 -6.95 -17.73 8.06
N GLU A 247 -7.85 -17.51 7.11
CA GLU A 247 -7.51 -17.41 5.69
C GLU A 247 -6.52 -16.27 5.47
N LEU A 248 -6.86 -15.10 6.00
CA LEU A 248 -6.04 -13.89 5.89
C LEU A 248 -4.68 -14.03 6.58
N LEU A 249 -4.64 -14.62 7.79
CA LEU A 249 -3.41 -14.92 8.51
C LEU A 249 -2.51 -15.91 7.77
N ALA A 250 -3.07 -17.01 7.26
CA ALA A 250 -2.28 -17.99 6.50
C ALA A 250 -1.70 -17.36 5.23
N LYS A 251 -2.51 -16.53 4.55
CA LYS A 251 -2.11 -15.78 3.37
C LYS A 251 -0.98 -14.79 3.66
N SER A 252 -1.04 -14.08 4.79
CA SER A 252 -0.01 -13.11 5.19
C SER A 252 1.31 -13.76 5.64
N LEU A 253 1.30 -15.07 5.92
CA LEU A 253 2.47 -15.85 6.35
C LEU A 253 3.06 -16.67 5.21
N MET A 254 2.71 -16.36 3.96
CA MET A 254 3.18 -17.07 2.78
C MET A 254 3.65 -16.10 1.70
N HIS A 255 4.96 -15.99 1.52
CA HIS A 255 5.52 -15.13 0.48
C HIS A 255 5.06 -15.54 -0.93
N LYS A 256 4.83 -14.54 -1.79
CA LYS A 256 4.29 -14.69 -3.16
C LYS A 256 5.06 -15.64 -4.06
N GLU A 257 6.35 -15.86 -3.83
CA GLU A 257 7.19 -16.80 -4.59
C GLU A 257 7.13 -18.25 -4.09
N LEU A 258 6.61 -18.47 -2.87
CA LEU A 258 6.53 -19.79 -2.25
C LEU A 258 5.35 -20.63 -2.72
N TYR A 259 4.45 -20.07 -3.53
CA TYR A 259 3.38 -20.83 -4.18
C TYR A 259 3.90 -22.05 -4.95
N ARG A 260 5.16 -21.99 -5.42
CA ARG A 260 5.84 -23.12 -6.08
C ARG A 260 5.91 -24.37 -5.20
N GLY A 261 5.98 -24.20 -3.88
CA GLY A 261 5.92 -25.32 -2.93
C GLY A 261 4.59 -26.07 -2.98
N LEU A 262 3.48 -25.35 -3.19
CA LEU A 262 2.13 -25.95 -3.29
C LEU A 262 1.96 -26.82 -4.53
N LEU A 263 2.77 -26.56 -5.56
CA LEU A 263 2.77 -27.25 -6.84
C LEU A 263 3.59 -28.53 -6.83
N ASP A 264 4.42 -28.74 -5.79
CA ASP A 264 5.17 -29.98 -5.63
C ASP A 264 4.20 -31.17 -5.67
N SER A 265 4.52 -32.17 -6.49
CA SER A 265 3.70 -33.38 -6.67
C SER A 265 3.35 -34.11 -5.38
N LYS A 266 4.15 -33.94 -4.32
CA LYS A 266 3.93 -34.56 -3.00
C LYS A 266 2.95 -33.76 -2.15
N HIS A 267 2.80 -32.47 -2.42
CA HIS A 267 1.95 -31.56 -1.67
C HIS A 267 0.46 -31.87 -1.88
N THR A 268 -0.34 -31.73 -0.81
CA THR A 268 -1.78 -32.05 -0.83
C THR A 268 -2.55 -31.19 -1.82
N PHE A 269 -2.18 -29.90 -1.93
CA PHE A 269 -2.76 -28.97 -2.90
C PHE A 269 -2.57 -29.45 -4.36
N SER A 270 -1.36 -29.86 -4.74
CA SER A 270 -1.07 -30.38 -6.09
C SER A 270 -1.86 -31.65 -6.40
N LYS A 271 -2.03 -32.53 -5.41
CA LYS A 271 -2.87 -33.74 -5.55
C LYS A 271 -4.34 -33.39 -5.77
N GLU A 272 -4.85 -32.40 -5.05
CA GLU A 272 -6.24 -31.95 -5.17
C GLU A 272 -6.52 -31.28 -6.52
N LEU A 273 -5.58 -30.46 -7.01
CA LEU A 273 -5.64 -29.88 -8.35
C LEU A 273 -5.76 -30.96 -9.44
N LYS A 274 -4.92 -32.00 -9.35
CA LYS A 274 -4.98 -33.15 -10.27
C LYS A 274 -6.31 -33.89 -10.16
N ARG A 275 -6.81 -34.12 -8.94
CA ARG A 275 -8.11 -34.80 -8.70
C ARG A 275 -9.28 -34.05 -9.34
N ARG A 276 -9.23 -32.73 -9.38
CA ARG A 276 -10.27 -31.87 -10.00
C ARG A 276 -10.04 -31.62 -11.49
N ASN A 277 -9.07 -32.29 -12.12
CA ASN A 277 -8.70 -32.09 -13.53
C ASN A 277 -8.37 -30.63 -13.88
N ILE A 278 -7.81 -29.87 -12.93
CA ILE A 278 -7.39 -28.48 -13.18
C ILE A 278 -5.99 -28.52 -13.79
N THR A 279 -5.88 -28.20 -15.08
CA THR A 279 -4.60 -28.15 -15.79
C THR A 279 -3.80 -26.93 -15.33
N LEU A 280 -2.60 -27.17 -14.81
CA LEU A 280 -1.70 -26.13 -14.31
C LEU A 280 -0.90 -25.51 -15.46
N ALA A 281 -1.53 -24.63 -16.24
CA ALA A 281 -0.81 -23.79 -17.19
C ALA A 281 -0.01 -22.69 -16.46
N GLN A 282 1.03 -22.13 -17.09
CA GLN A 282 1.82 -21.02 -16.54
C GLN A 282 0.95 -19.86 -16.03
N ARG A 283 -0.19 -19.61 -16.69
CA ARG A 283 -1.17 -18.59 -16.33
C ARG A 283 -1.90 -18.88 -15.01
N ALA A 284 -2.17 -20.14 -14.70
CA ALA A 284 -2.81 -20.55 -13.44
C ALA A 284 -1.93 -20.25 -12.22
N TYR A 285 -0.60 -20.34 -12.39
CA TYR A 285 0.38 -20.00 -11.36
C TYR A 285 0.39 -18.52 -11.00
N ASN A 286 0.18 -17.67 -12.00
CA ASN A 286 0.16 -16.23 -11.79
C ASN A 286 -0.99 -15.82 -10.87
N ILE A 287 -2.15 -16.48 -10.94
CA ILE A 287 -3.30 -16.18 -10.08
C ILE A 287 -2.96 -16.37 -8.60
N ILE A 288 -2.32 -17.50 -8.25
CA ILE A 288 -1.91 -17.78 -6.87
C ILE A 288 -0.86 -16.76 -6.41
N LYS A 289 0.13 -16.49 -7.26
CA LYS A 289 1.16 -15.48 -6.98
C LYS A 289 0.53 -14.10 -6.75
N TYR A 290 -0.46 -13.74 -7.56
CA TYR A 290 -1.15 -12.45 -7.49
C TYR A 290 -1.99 -12.32 -6.23
N ASP A 291 -2.72 -13.37 -5.88
CA ASP A 291 -3.49 -13.42 -4.65
C ASP A 291 -2.58 -13.15 -3.44
N LEU A 292 -1.45 -13.85 -3.34
CA LEU A 292 -0.44 -13.66 -2.28
C LEU A 292 0.20 -12.26 -2.30
N SER A 293 0.53 -11.73 -3.48
CA SER A 293 1.20 -10.42 -3.62
C SER A 293 0.34 -9.22 -3.21
N PHE A 294 -0.98 -9.41 -3.09
CA PHE A 294 -1.89 -8.33 -2.75
C PHE A 294 -1.55 -7.70 -1.39
N LEU A 295 -1.34 -8.53 -0.38
CA LEU A 295 -1.12 -8.07 1.00
C LEU A 295 0.21 -7.35 1.18
N ASP A 296 1.25 -7.77 0.47
CA ASP A 296 2.55 -7.08 0.37
C ASP A 296 2.32 -5.65 -0.13
N GLY A 297 1.68 -5.50 -1.30
CA GLY A 297 1.45 -4.16 -1.86
C GLY A 297 0.54 -3.28 -0.99
N LEU A 298 -0.46 -3.87 -0.32
CA LEU A 298 -1.33 -3.15 0.61
C LEU A 298 -0.53 -2.66 1.84
N GLY A 299 0.33 -3.53 2.38
CA GLY A 299 1.20 -3.23 3.51
C GLY A 299 2.20 -2.12 3.21
N ASP A 300 2.87 -2.18 2.05
CA ASP A 300 3.81 -1.14 1.59
C ASP A 300 3.13 0.24 1.55
N PHE A 301 1.97 0.35 0.86
CA PHE A 301 1.23 1.62 0.81
C PHE A 301 0.78 2.10 2.20
N TYR A 302 0.38 1.17 3.06
CA TYR A 302 -0.04 1.50 4.42
C TYR A 302 1.13 2.01 5.28
N LEU A 303 2.29 1.35 5.25
CA LEU A 303 3.49 1.76 5.98
C LEU A 303 4.02 3.13 5.49
N ALA A 304 3.94 3.38 4.18
CA ALA A 304 4.28 4.69 3.60
C ALA A 304 3.36 5.82 4.12
N ARG A 305 2.05 5.54 4.24
CA ARG A 305 1.07 6.45 4.86
C ARG A 305 1.38 6.69 6.34
N GLU A 306 1.51 5.63 7.14
CA GLU A 306 1.67 5.76 8.59
C GLU A 306 3.01 6.38 8.99
N SER A 307 4.11 6.06 8.30
CA SER A 307 5.39 6.74 8.50
C SER A 307 5.26 8.26 8.27
N SER A 308 4.49 8.67 7.27
CA SER A 308 4.25 10.09 6.99
C SER A 308 3.44 10.77 8.06
N ASN A 309 2.32 10.15 8.46
CA ASN A 309 1.42 10.64 9.49
C ASN A 309 2.14 10.80 10.83
N LEU A 310 2.91 9.77 11.22
CA LEU A 310 3.65 9.77 12.47
C LEU A 310 4.72 10.85 12.51
N LEU A 311 5.54 10.99 11.46
CA LEU A 311 6.61 12.00 11.44
C LEU A 311 6.07 13.43 11.58
N TYR A 312 4.86 13.68 11.08
CA TYR A 312 4.17 14.96 11.27
C TYR A 312 3.72 15.16 12.73
N LYS A 313 3.07 14.16 13.32
CA LYS A 313 2.64 14.18 14.74
C LYS A 313 3.83 14.29 15.70
N TYR A 314 4.88 13.50 15.47
CA TYR A 314 6.11 13.46 16.26
C TYR A 314 6.79 14.85 16.32
N ARG A 315 6.75 15.63 15.22
CA ARG A 315 7.23 17.00 15.23
C ARG A 315 6.27 17.96 15.94
N GLY A 316 4.96 17.77 15.77
CA GLY A 316 3.93 18.61 16.40
C GLY A 316 3.85 18.47 17.93
N SER A 317 4.21 17.31 18.48
CA SER A 317 4.14 17.02 19.93
C SER A 317 5.39 17.44 20.72
N ARG A 318 6.56 17.58 20.07
CA ARG A 318 7.77 18.07 20.71
C ARG A 318 7.84 19.60 20.61
N ASN A 319 7.63 20.27 21.75
CA ASN A 319 7.89 21.71 21.99
C ASN A 319 9.38 22.10 21.89
N ASP A 320 10.16 21.46 21.00
CA ASP A 320 11.57 21.80 20.80
C ASP A 320 11.65 23.11 20.01
N SER A 321 11.91 24.16 20.77
CA SER A 321 12.05 25.57 20.43
C SER A 321 13.24 25.91 19.51
N SER A 322 13.89 24.92 18.88
CA SER A 322 14.88 25.16 17.83
C SER A 322 14.27 24.88 16.44
N PRO A 323 13.76 25.91 15.72
CA PRO A 323 13.21 25.76 14.37
C PRO A 323 14.27 25.43 13.29
N ILE A 324 15.54 25.29 13.65
CA ILE A 324 16.67 25.35 12.71
C ILE A 324 17.05 23.98 12.11
N GLN A 325 16.60 22.84 12.67
CA GLN A 325 17.18 21.53 12.31
C GLN A 325 16.25 20.51 11.64
N PHE A 326 14.93 20.56 11.85
CA PHE A 326 13.99 19.64 11.20
C PHE A 326 13.50 20.20 9.86
N GLY A 327 14.22 19.88 8.78
CA GLY A 327 13.90 20.29 7.43
C GLY A 327 13.42 19.14 6.54
N ARG A 328 13.19 19.45 5.26
CA ARG A 328 12.78 18.48 4.23
C ARG A 328 13.74 17.28 4.11
N LYS A 329 15.04 17.52 4.25
CA LYS A 329 16.08 16.47 4.19
C LYS A 329 15.93 15.48 5.36
N SER A 330 15.78 16.02 6.57
CA SER A 330 15.61 15.24 7.80
C SER A 330 14.31 14.41 7.76
N TYR A 331 13.21 15.01 7.30
CA TYR A 331 11.95 14.29 7.07
C TYR A 331 12.11 13.12 6.09
N ASN A 332 12.75 13.35 4.93
CA ASN A 332 12.96 12.31 3.92
C ASN A 332 13.87 11.20 4.41
N LEU A 333 14.91 11.53 5.17
CA LEU A 333 15.82 10.55 5.77
C LEU A 333 15.07 9.64 6.75
N LEU A 334 14.34 10.20 7.72
CA LEU A 334 13.59 9.41 8.69
C LEU A 334 12.51 8.56 8.02
N ARG A 335 11.79 9.14 7.05
CA ARG A 335 10.81 8.38 6.27
C ARG A 335 11.46 7.22 5.52
N THR A 336 12.66 7.43 4.98
CA THR A 336 13.42 6.35 4.30
C THR A 336 13.82 5.27 5.29
N ILE A 337 14.32 5.64 6.47
CA ILE A 337 14.72 4.71 7.54
C ILE A 337 13.55 3.78 7.92
N LEU A 338 12.38 4.37 8.20
CA LEU A 338 11.17 3.64 8.62
C LEU A 338 10.62 2.68 7.54
N ALA A 339 11.02 2.87 6.29
CA ALA A 339 10.59 2.08 5.13
C ALA A 339 11.71 1.21 4.53
N THR A 340 12.83 1.01 5.24
CA THR A 340 13.93 0.18 4.70
C THR A 340 13.63 -1.32 4.83
N ASN A 341 13.92 -2.08 3.76
CA ASN A 341 13.85 -3.55 3.80
C ASN A 341 14.69 -4.14 4.94
N THR A 342 15.82 -3.52 5.29
CA THR A 342 16.64 -3.93 6.43
C THR A 342 15.84 -3.86 7.73
N LEU A 343 15.20 -2.73 8.06
CA LEU A 343 14.34 -2.61 9.24
C LEU A 343 13.17 -3.59 9.20
N LEU A 344 12.44 -3.63 8.09
CA LEU A 344 11.25 -4.47 7.94
C LEU A 344 11.60 -5.96 8.06
N SER A 345 12.78 -6.36 7.56
CA SER A 345 13.28 -7.72 7.71
C SER A 345 13.62 -8.07 9.16
N GLU A 346 14.28 -7.17 9.90
CA GLU A 346 14.56 -7.36 11.33
C GLU A 346 13.26 -7.47 12.14
N LEU A 347 12.24 -6.66 11.83
CA LEU A 347 10.92 -6.76 12.44
C LEU A 347 10.26 -8.12 12.12
N ALA A 348 10.27 -8.56 10.87
CA ALA A 348 9.74 -9.87 10.47
C ALA A 348 10.44 -11.04 11.18
N LEU A 349 11.74 -10.93 11.41
CA LEU A 349 12.53 -11.91 12.15
C LEU A 349 12.21 -11.91 13.64
N ALA A 350 12.15 -10.73 14.27
CA ALA A 350 11.81 -10.59 15.68
C ALA A 350 10.44 -11.21 16.00
N TYR A 351 9.46 -11.03 15.11
CA TYR A 351 8.12 -11.62 15.24
C TYR A 351 7.99 -13.05 14.69
N ASN A 352 9.06 -13.65 14.16
CA ASN A 352 9.05 -14.99 13.55
C ASN A 352 8.01 -15.19 12.43
N LEU A 353 7.68 -14.14 11.67
CA LEU A 353 6.61 -14.21 10.65
C LEU A 353 6.89 -15.29 9.59
N HIS A 354 8.14 -15.37 9.12
CA HIS A 354 8.64 -16.38 8.19
C HIS A 354 8.58 -17.85 8.71
N LYS A 355 8.27 -18.06 10.00
CA LYS A 355 8.10 -19.38 10.65
C LYS A 355 6.67 -19.62 11.12
N GLY A 356 5.74 -18.72 10.81
CA GLY A 356 4.36 -18.80 11.29
C GLY A 356 3.52 -19.88 10.60
N LEU A 357 3.74 -20.09 9.30
CA LEU A 357 3.05 -21.12 8.52
C LEU A 357 3.70 -22.50 8.75
N ASP A 358 2.93 -23.47 9.21
CA ASP A 358 3.42 -24.82 9.49
C ASP A 358 3.19 -25.75 8.29
N ASP A 359 3.95 -25.50 7.23
CA ASP A 359 3.96 -26.30 6.01
C ASP A 359 5.40 -26.70 5.69
N VAL A 360 5.71 -27.99 5.85
CA VAL A 360 7.07 -28.51 5.71
C VAL A 360 7.60 -28.34 4.29
N VAL A 361 6.75 -28.44 3.26
CA VAL A 361 7.19 -28.31 1.86
C VAL A 361 7.52 -26.86 1.57
N VAL A 362 6.63 -25.94 1.95
CA VAL A 362 6.82 -24.50 1.77
C VAL A 362 8.03 -24.00 2.59
N PHE A 363 8.14 -24.41 3.85
CA PHE A 363 9.26 -24.01 4.72
C PHE A 363 10.60 -24.55 4.22
N LYS A 364 10.64 -25.77 3.71
CA LYS A 364 11.84 -26.34 3.09
C LYS A 364 12.26 -25.57 1.84
N LEU A 365 11.30 -25.16 1.01
CA LEU A 365 11.57 -24.33 -0.18
C LEU A 365 12.15 -22.97 0.23
N LEU A 366 11.54 -22.30 1.22
CA LEU A 366 12.03 -21.04 1.77
C LEU A 366 13.51 -21.16 2.20
N ARG A 367 13.82 -22.15 3.05
CA ARG A 367 15.17 -22.31 3.64
C ARG A 367 16.23 -22.80 2.67
N LYS A 368 15.86 -23.50 1.60
CA LYS A 368 16.83 -24.04 0.64
C LYS A 368 17.06 -23.13 -0.56
N SER A 369 16.04 -22.42 -1.01
CA SER A 369 16.05 -21.75 -2.30
C SER A 369 15.99 -20.23 -2.23
N TYR A 370 15.42 -19.67 -1.16
CA TYR A 370 15.15 -18.23 -1.09
C TYR A 370 15.96 -17.52 0.00
N VAL A 371 16.04 -18.09 1.19
CA VAL A 371 16.78 -17.50 2.33
C VAL A 371 17.71 -18.52 3.03
N PRO A 372 18.63 -19.17 2.29
CA PRO A 372 19.57 -20.13 2.87
C PRO A 372 20.53 -19.52 3.90
N HIS A 373 20.84 -18.23 3.83
CA HIS A 373 21.89 -17.61 4.67
C HIS A 373 21.38 -16.81 5.86
N LEU A 374 20.08 -16.90 6.19
CA LEU A 374 19.48 -16.14 7.30
C LEU A 374 20.22 -16.26 8.65
N ASN A 375 20.86 -17.40 8.91
CA ASN A 375 21.60 -17.63 10.15
C ASN A 375 22.99 -16.95 10.15
N GLN A 376 23.49 -16.53 8.98
CA GLN A 376 24.80 -15.92 8.78
C GLN A 376 24.75 -14.39 8.84
N TRP A 377 23.55 -13.79 8.77
CA TRP A 377 23.35 -12.34 8.84
C TRP A 377 23.94 -11.69 10.11
N LYS A 378 24.07 -12.44 11.21
CA LYS A 378 24.62 -11.96 12.49
C LYS A 378 26.15 -12.03 12.58
N ASN A 379 26.82 -12.64 11.60
CA ASN A 379 28.26 -12.83 11.60
C ASN A 379 28.89 -11.99 10.48
N SER A 380 29.15 -10.72 10.81
CA SER A 380 29.74 -9.67 9.95
C SER A 380 31.16 -9.95 9.42
N ASN A 381 31.73 -11.13 9.70
CA ASN A 381 33.04 -11.56 9.21
C ASN A 381 32.95 -12.67 8.14
N SER A 382 31.75 -12.98 7.65
CA SER A 382 31.61 -14.00 6.60
C SER A 382 31.86 -13.40 5.22
N LYS A 383 32.52 -14.16 4.33
CA LYS A 383 32.72 -13.85 2.89
C LYS A 383 31.40 -13.71 2.09
N PHE A 384 30.27 -13.56 2.78
CA PHE A 384 28.91 -13.50 2.29
C PHE A 384 28.38 -12.06 2.10
N ASP A 385 29.19 -11.04 2.40
CA ASP A 385 28.94 -9.64 2.00
C ASP A 385 29.12 -9.42 0.48
N ASN A 386 28.58 -10.33 -0.34
CA ASN A 386 28.07 -9.88 -1.62
C ASN A 386 26.76 -9.16 -1.31
N ASP A 387 26.83 -7.83 -1.21
CA ASP A 387 25.72 -6.93 -0.87
C ASP A 387 24.39 -7.31 -1.57
N GLU A 388 24.48 -7.82 -2.81
CA GLU A 388 23.31 -8.23 -3.61
C GLU A 388 22.55 -9.43 -3.02
N VAL A 389 23.24 -10.46 -2.51
CA VAL A 389 22.58 -11.66 -1.97
C VAL A 389 21.89 -11.34 -0.65
N ARG A 390 22.58 -10.60 0.23
CA ARG A 390 22.01 -10.14 1.50
C ARG A 390 20.82 -9.21 1.25
N GLY A 391 20.95 -8.27 0.32
CA GLY A 391 19.88 -7.36 -0.07
C GLY A 391 18.63 -8.09 -0.57
N TYR A 392 18.81 -9.11 -1.42
CA TYR A 392 17.71 -9.95 -1.89
C TYR A 392 17.03 -10.73 -0.76
N GLU A 393 17.80 -11.41 0.10
CA GLU A 393 17.20 -12.17 1.21
C GLU A 393 16.49 -11.22 2.21
N GLN A 394 17.01 -10.01 2.41
CA GLN A 394 16.36 -8.96 3.22
C GLN A 394 15.04 -8.51 2.63
N GLU A 395 15.00 -8.20 1.33
CA GLU A 395 13.75 -7.88 0.62
C GLU A 395 12.73 -9.02 0.78
N PHE A 396 13.15 -10.27 0.55
CA PHE A 396 12.28 -11.43 0.66
C PHE A 396 11.67 -11.62 2.06
N ILE A 397 12.43 -11.29 3.12
CA ILE A 397 11.96 -11.38 4.51
C ILE A 397 11.13 -10.15 4.90
N ALA A 398 11.48 -8.96 4.41
CA ALA A 398 10.74 -7.72 4.63
C ALA A 398 9.28 -7.84 4.15
N ASP A 399 9.08 -8.47 2.99
CA ASP A 399 7.76 -8.75 2.41
C ASP A 399 6.82 -9.45 3.42
N TYR A 400 7.32 -10.26 4.36
CA TYR A 400 6.47 -10.89 5.40
C TYR A 400 5.90 -9.87 6.37
N PHE A 401 6.69 -8.86 6.76
CA PHE A 401 6.21 -7.80 7.64
C PHE A 401 5.14 -6.96 6.94
N GLU A 402 5.39 -6.58 5.70
CA GLU A 402 4.43 -5.83 4.87
C GLU A 402 3.13 -6.61 4.68
N GLN A 403 3.20 -7.90 4.31
CA GLN A 403 2.03 -8.76 4.18
C GLN A 403 1.22 -8.86 5.47
N TYR A 404 1.90 -8.99 6.62
CA TYR A 404 1.24 -9.06 7.92
C TYR A 404 0.52 -7.76 8.26
N VAL A 405 1.19 -6.63 8.03
CA VAL A 405 0.62 -5.30 8.25
C VAL A 405 -0.57 -5.06 7.33
N GLY A 406 -0.45 -5.40 6.04
CA GLY A 406 -1.55 -5.28 5.08
C GLY A 406 -2.75 -6.13 5.47
N ALA A 407 -2.52 -7.34 5.97
CA ALA A 407 -3.57 -8.21 6.50
C ALA A 407 -4.22 -7.66 7.77
N LEU A 408 -3.42 -7.19 8.73
CA LEU A 408 -3.94 -6.60 9.96
C LEU A 408 -4.75 -5.34 9.66
N PHE A 409 -4.27 -4.47 8.77
CA PHE A 409 -4.97 -3.27 8.34
C PHE A 409 -6.31 -3.59 7.68
N LEU A 410 -6.37 -4.64 6.85
CA LEU A 410 -7.60 -5.07 6.19
C LEU A 410 -8.66 -5.57 7.18
N GLU A 411 -8.24 -6.19 8.29
CA GLU A 411 -9.17 -6.74 9.29
C GLU A 411 -9.49 -5.75 10.42
N GLN A 412 -8.48 -5.04 10.92
CA GLN A 412 -8.50 -4.23 12.15
C GLN A 412 -7.62 -2.97 11.96
N PRO A 413 -8.09 -1.96 11.19
CA PRO A 413 -7.27 -0.81 10.80
C PRO A 413 -6.77 0.01 11.99
N GLU A 414 -7.57 0.20 13.03
CA GLU A 414 -7.18 0.96 14.22
C GLU A 414 -6.10 0.23 15.03
N VAL A 415 -6.19 -1.11 15.11
CA VAL A 415 -5.19 -1.95 15.78
C VAL A 415 -3.87 -1.91 15.00
N ALA A 416 -3.92 -1.98 13.67
CA ALA A 416 -2.75 -1.83 12.82
C ALA A 416 -2.08 -0.47 13.03
N GLN A 417 -2.87 0.60 13.12
CA GLN A 417 -2.37 1.95 13.33
C GLN A 417 -1.68 2.10 14.69
N GLY A 418 -2.32 1.65 15.77
CA GLY A 418 -1.75 1.72 17.12
C GLY A 418 -0.44 0.94 17.21
N TRP A 419 -0.41 -0.28 16.68
CA TRP A 419 0.76 -1.14 16.72
C TRP A 419 1.95 -0.59 15.92
N ILE A 420 1.73 -0.12 14.69
CA ILE A 420 2.79 0.48 13.86
C ILE A 420 3.29 1.80 14.47
N THR A 421 2.38 2.61 15.00
CA THR A 421 2.73 3.86 15.70
C THR A 421 3.70 3.57 16.84
N GLU A 422 3.39 2.59 17.70
CA GLU A 422 4.24 2.22 18.83
C GLU A 422 5.63 1.71 18.39
N ILE A 423 5.69 0.84 17.37
CA ILE A 423 6.98 0.37 16.82
C ILE A 423 7.82 1.56 16.34
N TYR A 424 7.24 2.43 15.52
CA TYR A 424 7.97 3.54 14.92
C TYR A 424 8.36 4.60 15.96
N GLU A 425 7.52 4.86 16.96
CA GLU A 425 7.87 5.74 18.09
C GLU A 425 9.06 5.19 18.87
N ASN A 426 9.08 3.89 19.20
CA ASN A 426 10.20 3.26 19.89
C ASN A 426 11.51 3.38 19.07
N ILE A 427 11.42 3.24 17.75
CA ILE A 427 12.58 3.43 16.85
C ILE A 427 13.03 4.90 16.87
N LEU A 428 12.14 5.86 16.68
CA LEU A 428 12.48 7.29 16.65
C LEU A 428 13.05 7.79 17.99
N LEU A 429 12.54 7.27 19.11
CA LEU A 429 13.05 7.55 20.45
C LEU A 429 14.48 7.01 20.62
N SER A 430 14.72 5.77 20.21
CA SER A 430 16.05 5.17 20.33
C SER A 430 17.16 5.95 19.59
N ILE A 431 16.85 6.48 18.41
CA ILE A 431 17.76 7.34 17.64
C ILE A 431 18.11 8.60 18.45
N SER A 432 17.15 9.18 19.16
CA SER A 432 17.38 10.37 20.01
C SER A 432 18.26 10.03 21.23
N ASP A 433 18.04 8.88 21.86
CA ASP A 433 18.73 8.48 23.09
C ASP A 433 20.22 8.15 22.85
N VAL A 434 20.53 7.53 21.70
CA VAL A 434 21.91 7.26 21.28
C VAL A 434 22.72 8.57 21.13
N GLN A 435 22.09 9.63 20.61
CA GLN A 435 22.74 10.92 20.43
C GLN A 435 23.02 11.64 21.76
N VAL A 436 22.08 11.57 22.71
CA VAL A 436 22.28 12.09 24.07
C VAL A 436 23.43 11.38 24.78
N SER A 437 23.51 10.05 24.63
CA SER A 437 24.55 9.24 25.27
C SER A 437 25.94 9.45 24.68
N ALA A 438 26.02 9.89 23.42
CA ALA A 438 27.27 10.18 22.71
C ALA A 438 27.87 11.59 23.03
N GLY A 439 27.29 12.33 23.99
CA GLY A 439 27.78 13.65 24.39
C GLY A 439 27.51 14.76 23.37
N THR A 440 26.78 14.45 22.30
CA THR A 440 26.26 15.44 21.36
C THR A 440 25.00 16.07 21.97
N SER A 441 24.89 17.40 21.89
CA SER A 441 23.67 18.14 22.30
C SER A 441 22.42 17.49 21.70
N ARG A 442 21.23 17.65 22.33
CA ARG A 442 19.89 17.23 21.83
C ARG A 442 19.46 17.92 20.52
N ASN A 443 20.40 18.09 19.61
CA ASN A 443 20.27 18.76 18.36
C ASN A 443 20.18 17.69 17.28
N TYR A 444 19.07 17.71 16.55
CA TYR A 444 18.73 16.81 15.47
C TYR A 444 19.66 17.05 14.27
N ASP A 445 20.84 16.42 14.27
CA ASP A 445 21.75 16.49 13.13
C ASP A 445 21.44 15.40 12.10
N TYR A 446 21.17 15.83 10.86
CA TYR A 446 21.03 14.98 9.69
C TYR A 446 22.21 14.02 9.55
N ASN A 447 23.44 14.47 9.84
CA ASN A 447 24.63 13.63 9.75
C ASN A 447 24.57 12.47 10.75
N ALA A 448 24.12 12.71 11.98
CA ALA A 448 24.08 11.68 13.02
C ALA A 448 23.00 10.61 12.80
N TRP A 449 21.87 10.95 12.16
CA TRP A 449 20.85 9.95 11.75
C TRP A 449 21.24 9.11 10.55
N SER A 450 22.20 9.60 9.78
CA SER A 450 22.61 9.04 8.52
C SER A 450 23.75 8.03 8.67
N VAL A 451 24.46 8.04 9.80
CA VAL A 451 25.72 7.28 9.96
C VAL A 451 25.53 5.86 10.51
N ASP A 452 24.53 5.57 11.35
CA ASP A 452 24.51 4.28 12.07
C ASP A 452 23.13 3.61 12.24
N VAL A 453 22.06 4.14 11.65
CA VAL A 453 20.70 3.62 11.90
C VAL A 453 20.40 2.41 11.01
N ILE A 454 20.42 1.21 11.61
CA ILE A 454 19.93 -0.05 11.03
C ILE A 454 20.77 -0.49 9.81
N GLY A 455 22.04 -0.82 10.06
CA GLY A 455 22.91 -1.46 9.07
C GLY A 455 23.35 -0.59 7.88
N ARG A 456 23.05 0.71 7.89
CA ARG A 456 23.59 1.68 6.91
C ARG A 456 24.77 2.44 7.50
N SER A 457 25.99 2.11 7.06
CA SER A 457 27.06 3.11 7.03
C SER A 457 26.93 3.89 5.73
N LEU A 458 26.49 5.16 5.78
CA LEU A 458 26.47 6.01 4.59
C LEU A 458 27.87 6.47 4.14
N TYR A 459 28.90 6.17 4.94
CA TYR A 459 30.29 6.33 4.56
C TYR A 459 30.87 4.94 4.24
N LYS A 460 31.27 4.71 2.99
CA LYS A 460 32.29 3.69 2.71
C LYS A 460 33.54 4.14 3.45
N GLN A 461 34.02 3.35 4.41
CA GLN A 461 35.36 3.53 4.97
C GLN A 461 36.41 3.27 3.90
#